data_AF-A0AAD5T404-F1
#
_entry.id   AF-A0AAD5T404-F1
#
_cell.length_a   1.000
_cell.length_b   1.000
_cell.length_c   1.000
_cell.angle_alpha   90.00
_cell.angle_beta   90.00
_cell.angle_gamma   90.00
#
_symmetry.space_group_name_H-M   'P 1'
#
loop_
_entity.id
_entity.type
_entity.pdbx_description
1 polymer ?
#
loop_
_entity_poly.entity_id
_entity_poly.type
_entity_poly.pdbx_seq_one_letter_code
_entity_poly.pdbx_strand_id
1 'polypeptide(L)'
;MMDENKLIQRLADARIELEAALAECKTAQSVFYDPPHSAAKSRARVHLSTTLSFLAKSRIFAPSTSITSIPVVCSLENAQPILDNPFYNYALAKLELGNLLLLENDFPGAVNEFSDAAVVFPFSSRVFLALGNAMRCCGGPCDSVEDVLRKAIDVAEFYQNERSEYSKRSKTQRIRQPIIENDSDNDSEQEEQEENDDWLYTDNVTAEVTAGTITAKNALILLFLQQNRITEAAPLLASLGYKFRLSSAVLAYSIPPSLTTPPTTAPVPFVKAIDNALPQDALDHLRNCFARDSVFWREHFYCPDTPYFSYTHPLKEGEGVKQEWNAMDQIIKFVYGKAVLLFPEVRKAKAAEWWVHSRGPTLVTNQRLGDPLADKGWLVVAKVNRLVCFDGSVLHGVVPGRGECEEGCDGRRTSFMVAFWENIDLNPSPENIPGSARPFPYTIKNGITWPKNHALRSPESWPGIGAVSIEQLDHVAPIRLNTIWEEIVYNAAASNRTVAIATKDEVDCSGRINTERGNVEEEMEYSKSELGLPNYNLVFQGF
;
A
#
# COMPACT_ATOMS: atom_id res chain seq x y z
N MET A 1 -39.25 -23.02 6.16
CA MET A 1 -37.91 -22.77 6.74
C MET A 1 -36.92 -22.99 5.62
N MET A 2 -36.06 -22.02 5.33
CA MET A 2 -34.98 -22.25 4.39
C MET A 2 -33.91 -23.05 5.13
N ASP A 3 -33.44 -24.11 4.50
CA ASP A 3 -32.37 -24.97 4.97
C ASP A 3 -31.10 -24.12 5.18
N GLU A 4 -30.44 -24.26 6.33
CA GLU A 4 -29.21 -23.58 6.71
C GLU A 4 -28.12 -23.78 5.63
N ASN A 5 -28.05 -24.97 5.05
CA ASN A 5 -27.15 -25.29 3.95
C ASN A 5 -27.40 -24.42 2.71
N LYS A 6 -28.66 -24.10 2.41
CA LYS A 6 -29.00 -23.20 1.28
C LYS A 6 -28.58 -21.76 1.54
N LEU A 7 -28.51 -21.35 2.80
CA LEU A 7 -28.03 -20.01 3.15
C LEU A 7 -26.49 -19.94 3.06
N ILE A 8 -25.79 -20.94 3.59
CA ILE A 8 -24.33 -21.07 3.48
C ILE A 8 -23.92 -21.07 2.01
N GLN A 9 -24.59 -21.87 1.16
CA GLN A 9 -24.30 -21.90 -0.27
C GLN A 9 -24.49 -20.52 -0.92
N ARG A 10 -25.60 -19.82 -0.63
CA ARG A 10 -25.84 -18.47 -1.19
C ARG A 10 -24.81 -17.44 -0.73
N LEU A 11 -24.33 -17.56 0.51
CA LEU A 11 -23.26 -16.71 1.03
C LEU A 11 -21.94 -16.96 0.29
N ALA A 12 -21.61 -18.23 0.07
CA ALA A 12 -20.45 -18.63 -0.70
C ALA A 12 -20.57 -18.14 -2.16
N ASP A 13 -21.72 -18.31 -2.80
CA ASP A 13 -21.97 -17.82 -4.17
C ASP A 13 -21.80 -16.30 -4.26
N ALA A 14 -22.37 -15.55 -3.30
CA ALA A 14 -22.23 -14.10 -3.23
C ALA A 14 -20.77 -13.66 -3.02
N ARG A 15 -20.02 -14.38 -2.17
CA ARG A 15 -18.59 -14.14 -1.96
C ARG A 15 -17.82 -14.37 -3.25
N ILE A 16 -18.04 -15.49 -3.93
CA ILE A 16 -17.37 -15.84 -5.19
C ILE A 16 -17.69 -14.79 -6.27
N GLU A 17 -18.94 -14.33 -6.38
CA GLU A 17 -19.31 -13.26 -7.32
C GLU A 17 -18.62 -11.93 -6.98
N LEU A 18 -18.46 -11.60 -5.69
CA LEU A 18 -17.76 -10.39 -5.26
C LEU A 18 -16.25 -10.48 -5.48
N GLU A 19 -15.65 -11.63 -5.15
CA GLU A 19 -14.24 -11.91 -5.42
C GLU A 19 -13.96 -11.86 -6.92
N ALA A 20 -14.85 -12.42 -7.75
CA ALA A 20 -14.78 -12.33 -9.21
C ALA A 20 -14.92 -10.87 -9.67
N ALA A 21 -15.90 -10.12 -9.17
CA ALA A 21 -16.07 -8.70 -9.52
C ALA A 21 -14.87 -7.84 -9.07
N LEU A 22 -14.27 -8.14 -7.92
CA LEU A 22 -13.08 -7.46 -7.42
C LEU A 22 -11.84 -7.87 -8.18
N ALA A 23 -11.68 -9.15 -8.51
CA ALA A 23 -10.62 -9.65 -9.37
C ALA A 23 -10.72 -8.99 -10.75
N GLU A 24 -11.92 -8.88 -11.32
CA GLU A 24 -12.19 -8.07 -12.51
C GLU A 24 -11.81 -6.60 -12.29
N CYS A 25 -11.95 -6.04 -11.07
CA CYS A 25 -11.47 -4.69 -10.75
C CYS A 25 -9.95 -4.58 -10.57
N LYS A 26 -9.26 -5.69 -10.36
CA LYS A 26 -7.84 -5.73 -10.01
C LYS A 26 -6.94 -6.23 -11.14
N THR A 27 -7.42 -7.09 -12.06
CA THR A 27 -6.56 -7.62 -13.14
C THR A 27 -6.38 -6.59 -14.24
N ALA A 28 -5.13 -6.30 -14.60
CA ALA A 28 -4.79 -5.43 -15.74
C ALA A 28 -5.60 -5.77 -17.00
N GLN A 29 -5.85 -7.06 -17.27
CA GLN A 29 -6.53 -7.49 -18.49
C GLN A 29 -8.05 -7.19 -18.50
N SER A 30 -8.76 -7.18 -17.37
CA SER A 30 -10.16 -6.70 -17.31
C SER A 30 -10.26 -5.18 -17.08
N VAL A 31 -9.28 -4.63 -16.35
CA VAL A 31 -9.09 -3.21 -16.05
C VAL A 31 -8.88 -2.39 -17.34
N PHE A 32 -8.21 -2.96 -18.35
CA PHE A 32 -7.85 -2.21 -19.55
C PHE A 32 -8.58 -2.59 -20.85
N TYR A 33 -9.27 -3.74 -20.92
CA TYR A 33 -9.79 -4.25 -22.21
C TYR A 33 -11.31 -4.28 -22.35
N ASP A 34 -12.07 -4.24 -21.25
CA ASP A 34 -13.53 -4.35 -21.32
C ASP A 34 -14.12 -3.30 -20.36
N PRO A 35 -15.15 -2.51 -20.72
CA PRO A 35 -15.78 -1.58 -19.81
C PRO A 35 -17.06 -2.16 -19.13
N PRO A 36 -17.08 -3.38 -18.54
CA PRO A 36 -18.23 -3.81 -17.78
C PRO A 36 -18.18 -3.27 -16.34
N HIS A 37 -17.20 -2.45 -15.93
CA HIS A 37 -17.01 -2.13 -14.53
C HIS A 37 -18.22 -1.51 -13.82
N SER A 38 -18.94 -0.59 -14.46
CA SER A 38 -20.15 -0.05 -13.83
C SER A 38 -21.23 -1.13 -13.68
N ALA A 39 -21.36 -2.05 -14.65
CA ALA A 39 -22.31 -3.14 -14.62
C ALA A 39 -21.89 -4.27 -13.66
N ALA A 40 -20.62 -4.68 -13.65
CA ALA A 40 -20.06 -5.66 -12.71
C ALA A 40 -20.11 -5.13 -11.28
N LYS A 41 -19.71 -3.86 -11.04
CA LYS A 41 -19.86 -3.20 -9.74
C LYS A 41 -21.32 -3.04 -9.34
N SER A 42 -22.22 -2.70 -10.27
CA SER A 42 -23.65 -2.61 -9.99
C SER A 42 -24.25 -3.99 -9.71
N ARG A 43 -23.85 -5.03 -10.44
CA ARG A 43 -24.24 -6.43 -10.20
C ARG A 43 -23.74 -6.89 -8.84
N ALA A 44 -22.48 -6.66 -8.51
CA ALA A 44 -21.88 -6.93 -7.21
C ALA A 44 -22.64 -6.22 -6.08
N ARG A 45 -22.96 -4.93 -6.24
CA ARG A 45 -23.80 -4.17 -5.29
C ARG A 45 -25.20 -4.73 -5.15
N VAL A 46 -25.88 -5.04 -6.26
CA VAL A 46 -27.23 -5.60 -6.24
C VAL A 46 -27.23 -6.98 -5.61
N HIS A 47 -26.28 -7.82 -5.97
CA HIS A 47 -26.13 -9.17 -5.42
C HIS A 47 -25.85 -9.08 -3.92
N LEU A 48 -24.85 -8.28 -3.51
CA LEU A 48 -24.55 -8.09 -2.10
C LEU A 48 -25.72 -7.49 -1.34
N SER A 49 -26.35 -6.41 -1.83
CA SER A 49 -27.52 -5.82 -1.19
C SER A 49 -28.66 -6.84 -1.04
N THR A 50 -28.83 -7.72 -2.04
CA THR A 50 -29.82 -8.80 -2.00
C THR A 50 -29.45 -9.85 -0.96
N THR A 51 -28.18 -10.26 -0.91
CA THR A 51 -27.63 -11.22 0.05
C THR A 51 -27.69 -10.68 1.48
N LEU A 52 -27.24 -9.44 1.72
CA LEU A 52 -27.35 -8.74 3.01
C LEU A 52 -28.81 -8.59 3.44
N SER A 53 -29.71 -8.18 2.53
CA SER A 53 -31.16 -8.09 2.82
C SER A 53 -31.77 -9.46 3.14
N PHE A 54 -31.27 -10.52 2.52
CA PHE A 54 -31.71 -11.89 2.80
C PHE A 54 -31.23 -12.37 4.17
N LEU A 55 -29.97 -12.09 4.52
CA LEU A 55 -29.39 -12.42 5.82
C LEU A 55 -30.09 -11.70 6.96
N ALA A 56 -30.36 -10.40 6.81
CA ALA A 56 -31.13 -9.62 7.77
C ALA A 56 -32.54 -10.19 8.03
N LYS A 57 -33.11 -10.90 7.06
CA LYS A 57 -34.41 -11.59 7.17
C LYS A 57 -34.29 -13.02 7.69
N SER A 58 -33.09 -13.61 7.68
CA SER A 58 -32.85 -14.95 8.20
C SER A 58 -32.86 -14.93 9.73
N ARG A 59 -33.36 -15.99 10.37
CA ARG A 59 -33.38 -16.10 11.85
C ARG A 59 -31.98 -16.12 12.49
N ILE A 60 -30.92 -16.29 11.69
CA ILE A 60 -29.53 -16.30 12.15
C ILE A 60 -29.10 -14.88 12.58
N PHE A 61 -29.61 -13.85 11.89
CA PHE A 61 -29.33 -12.45 12.21
C PHE A 61 -30.58 -11.68 12.69
N ALA A 62 -31.76 -12.29 12.59
CA ALA A 62 -32.98 -11.67 13.08
C ALA A 62 -32.85 -11.48 14.60
N PRO A 63 -33.03 -10.24 15.09
CA PRO A 63 -33.03 -10.06 16.51
C PRO A 63 -34.17 -10.84 17.14
N SER A 64 -33.87 -11.42 18.30
CA SER A 64 -34.88 -11.72 19.30
C SER A 64 -35.86 -10.54 19.35
N THR A 65 -37.16 -10.80 19.35
CA THR A 65 -38.27 -9.83 19.20
C THR A 65 -38.29 -8.66 20.22
N SER A 66 -37.26 -8.53 21.04
CA SER A 66 -36.90 -7.36 21.84
C SER A 66 -36.31 -6.26 20.96
N ILE A 67 -36.90 -5.06 21.04
CA ILE A 67 -36.63 -3.85 20.23
C ILE A 67 -35.22 -3.25 20.43
N THR A 68 -34.36 -3.88 21.23
CA THR A 68 -32.94 -3.49 21.43
C THR A 68 -32.01 -4.54 20.81
N SER A 69 -32.10 -4.69 19.50
CA SER A 69 -31.44 -5.75 18.73
C SER A 69 -29.94 -5.53 18.57
N ILE A 70 -29.14 -6.12 19.46
CA ILE A 70 -27.70 -6.32 19.23
C ILE A 70 -27.56 -7.28 18.04
N PRO A 71 -26.75 -6.96 17.00
CA PRO A 71 -26.48 -7.89 15.92
C PRO A 71 -25.95 -9.20 16.49
N VAL A 72 -26.36 -10.34 15.91
CA VAL A 72 -25.84 -11.65 16.34
C VAL A 72 -24.33 -11.66 16.06
N VAL A 73 -23.54 -11.66 17.13
CA VAL A 73 -22.07 -11.66 17.09
C VAL A 73 -21.58 -13.11 17.09
N CYS A 74 -20.66 -13.44 16.18
CA CYS A 74 -19.94 -14.71 16.19
C CYS A 74 -19.21 -14.89 17.53
N SER A 75 -19.48 -15.99 18.25
CA SER A 75 -18.76 -16.38 19.46
C SER A 75 -17.50 -17.15 19.09
N LEU A 76 -16.55 -17.29 20.03
CA LEU A 76 -15.35 -18.09 19.78
C LEU A 76 -15.70 -19.56 19.46
N GLU A 77 -16.71 -20.10 20.15
CA GLU A 77 -17.16 -21.50 19.99
C GLU A 77 -17.74 -21.79 18.60
N ASN A 78 -18.35 -20.79 17.95
CA ASN A 78 -18.93 -20.94 16.62
C ASN A 78 -18.10 -20.29 15.51
N ALA A 79 -16.88 -19.80 15.81
CA ALA A 79 -15.98 -19.18 14.84
C ALA A 79 -15.25 -20.22 13.95
N GLN A 80 -15.18 -21.47 14.38
CA GLN A 80 -14.49 -22.57 13.68
C GLN A 80 -15.49 -23.62 13.16
N PRO A 81 -15.25 -24.24 11.98
CA PRO A 81 -14.20 -23.92 11.00
C PRO A 81 -14.54 -22.64 10.21
N ILE A 82 -13.51 -21.89 9.81
CA ILE A 82 -13.67 -20.54 9.22
C ILE A 82 -14.31 -20.58 7.82
N LEU A 83 -13.95 -21.57 6.99
CA LEU A 83 -14.23 -21.56 5.55
C LEU A 83 -15.71 -21.66 5.17
N ASP A 84 -16.51 -22.27 6.04
CA ASP A 84 -17.96 -22.44 5.86
C ASP A 84 -18.77 -21.60 6.86
N ASN A 85 -18.09 -20.79 7.67
CA ASN A 85 -18.74 -19.99 8.67
C ASN A 85 -19.59 -18.87 8.02
N PRO A 86 -20.91 -18.84 8.23
CA PRO A 86 -21.77 -17.84 7.60
C PRO A 86 -21.45 -16.41 8.08
N PHE A 87 -20.97 -16.23 9.31
CA PHE A 87 -20.54 -14.94 9.83
C PHE A 87 -19.24 -14.47 9.15
N TYR A 88 -18.29 -15.39 8.92
CA TYR A 88 -17.05 -15.07 8.20
C TYR A 88 -17.33 -14.69 6.75
N ASN A 89 -18.14 -15.48 6.04
CA ASN A 89 -18.52 -15.18 4.65
C ASN A 89 -19.26 -13.84 4.53
N TYR A 90 -20.12 -13.51 5.50
CA TYR A 90 -20.72 -12.18 5.58
C TYR A 90 -19.68 -11.07 5.75
N ALA A 91 -18.75 -11.24 6.69
CA ALA A 91 -17.71 -10.26 6.96
C ALA A 91 -16.78 -10.05 5.75
N LEU A 92 -16.44 -11.10 5.02
CA LEU A 92 -15.69 -10.99 3.76
C LEU A 92 -16.49 -10.26 2.67
N ALA A 93 -17.79 -10.53 2.55
CA ALA A 93 -18.62 -9.83 1.57
C ALA A 93 -18.70 -8.31 1.87
N LYS A 94 -18.83 -7.95 3.15
CA LYS A 94 -18.75 -6.56 3.64
C LYS A 94 -17.36 -5.95 3.43
N LEU A 95 -16.29 -6.71 3.66
CA LEU A 95 -14.92 -6.30 3.37
C LEU A 95 -14.77 -5.93 1.88
N GLU A 96 -15.26 -6.74 0.96
CA GLU A 96 -15.13 -6.43 -0.46
C GLU A 96 -16.00 -5.24 -0.90
N LEU A 97 -17.16 -5.02 -0.28
CA LEU A 97 -17.92 -3.79 -0.48
C LEU A 97 -17.19 -2.56 0.03
N GLY A 98 -16.61 -2.63 1.23
CA GLY A 98 -15.79 -1.55 1.77
C GLY A 98 -14.63 -1.22 0.84
N ASN A 99 -13.96 -2.23 0.27
CA ASN A 99 -12.91 -2.04 -0.74
C ASN A 99 -13.42 -1.33 -2.00
N LEU A 100 -14.61 -1.68 -2.49
CA LEU A 100 -15.24 -0.98 -3.62
C LEU A 100 -15.56 0.49 -3.29
N LEU A 101 -16.03 0.77 -2.07
CA LEU A 101 -16.28 2.15 -1.60
C LEU A 101 -14.99 2.96 -1.49
N LEU A 102 -13.89 2.35 -1.06
CA LEU A 102 -12.57 2.99 -1.06
C LEU A 102 -12.15 3.41 -2.48
N LEU A 103 -12.38 2.57 -3.49
CA LEU A 103 -12.11 2.89 -4.90
C LEU A 103 -12.97 4.06 -5.42
N GLU A 104 -14.13 4.29 -4.81
CA GLU A 104 -15.01 5.44 -5.10
C GLU A 104 -14.66 6.68 -4.27
N ASN A 105 -13.64 6.60 -3.41
CA ASN A 105 -13.29 7.61 -2.40
C ASN A 105 -14.41 7.88 -1.37
N ASP A 106 -15.35 6.96 -1.19
CA ASP A 106 -16.34 6.97 -0.11
C ASP A 106 -15.74 6.31 1.15
N PHE A 107 -14.78 7.01 1.75
CA PHE A 107 -14.11 6.52 2.96
C PHE A 107 -15.08 6.33 4.14
N PRO A 108 -16.03 7.24 4.43
CA PRO A 108 -17.00 7.04 5.51
C PRO A 108 -17.88 5.81 5.28
N GLY A 109 -18.37 5.60 4.05
CA GLY A 109 -19.10 4.39 3.69
C GLY A 109 -18.27 3.14 3.93
N ALA A 110 -17.02 3.13 3.47
CA ALA A 110 -16.10 2.00 3.70
C ALA A 110 -15.90 1.70 5.20
N VAL A 111 -15.68 2.73 6.04
CA VAL A 111 -15.53 2.57 7.49
C VAL A 111 -16.77 1.93 8.11
N ASN A 112 -17.97 2.32 7.68
CA ASN A 112 -19.21 1.72 8.17
C ASN A 112 -19.31 0.23 7.80
N GLU A 113 -19.03 -0.12 6.54
CA GLU A 113 -19.08 -1.52 6.09
C GLU A 113 -18.05 -2.40 6.80
N PHE A 114 -16.82 -1.92 7.00
CA PHE A 114 -15.80 -2.64 7.76
C PHE A 114 -16.13 -2.75 9.25
N SER A 115 -16.74 -1.71 9.84
CA SER A 115 -17.16 -1.73 11.25
C SER A 115 -18.27 -2.76 11.46
N ASP A 116 -19.27 -2.79 10.57
CA ASP A 116 -20.31 -3.82 10.57
C ASP A 116 -19.71 -5.22 10.48
N ALA A 117 -18.77 -5.44 9.54
CA ALA A 117 -18.08 -6.71 9.39
C ALA A 117 -17.34 -7.12 10.67
N ALA A 118 -16.65 -6.19 11.32
CA ALA A 118 -15.88 -6.42 12.54
C ALA A 118 -16.77 -6.80 13.73
N VAL A 119 -17.96 -6.21 13.82
CA VAL A 119 -18.96 -6.54 14.85
C VAL A 119 -19.51 -7.95 14.62
N VAL A 120 -19.80 -8.31 13.37
CA VAL A 120 -20.38 -9.61 13.05
C VAL A 120 -19.37 -10.74 13.21
N PHE A 121 -18.13 -10.53 12.76
CA PHE A 121 -17.05 -11.53 12.86
C PHE A 121 -15.77 -10.90 13.45
N PRO A 122 -15.64 -10.86 14.80
CA PRO A 122 -14.52 -10.22 15.48
C PRO A 122 -13.21 -11.04 15.45
N PHE A 123 -13.14 -12.04 14.57
CA PHE A 123 -12.00 -12.94 14.37
C PHE A 123 -11.42 -12.83 12.95
N SER A 124 -11.65 -11.73 12.21
CA SER A 124 -10.96 -11.46 10.94
C SER A 124 -9.97 -10.30 11.09
N SER A 125 -8.68 -10.60 11.02
CA SER A 125 -7.61 -9.61 10.99
C SER A 125 -7.67 -8.77 9.70
N ARG A 126 -8.11 -9.37 8.57
CA ARG A 126 -8.31 -8.66 7.28
C ARG A 126 -9.29 -7.52 7.43
N VAL A 127 -10.42 -7.77 8.10
CA VAL A 127 -11.45 -6.76 8.35
C VAL A 127 -10.92 -5.64 9.25
N PHE A 128 -10.26 -5.97 10.36
CA PHE A 128 -9.69 -4.94 11.25
C PHE A 128 -8.58 -4.14 10.57
N LEU A 129 -7.71 -4.77 9.78
CA LEU A 129 -6.70 -4.06 8.99
C LEU A 129 -7.35 -3.07 8.01
N ALA A 130 -8.37 -3.51 7.27
CA ALA A 130 -9.08 -2.67 6.32
C ALA A 130 -9.79 -1.50 7.03
N LEU A 131 -10.44 -1.77 8.17
CA LEU A 131 -11.06 -0.76 9.01
C LEU A 131 -10.05 0.30 9.48
N GLY A 132 -8.91 -0.12 10.06
CA GLY A 132 -7.87 0.79 10.54
C GLY A 132 -7.30 1.67 9.42
N ASN A 133 -7.07 1.09 8.24
CA ASN A 133 -6.63 1.83 7.06
C ASN A 133 -7.69 2.83 6.57
N ALA A 134 -8.97 2.45 6.53
CA ALA A 134 -10.06 3.32 6.13
C ALA A 134 -10.29 4.46 7.13
N MET A 135 -10.21 4.19 8.44
CA MET A 135 -10.30 5.20 9.49
C MET A 135 -9.15 6.22 9.38
N ARG A 136 -7.92 5.76 9.15
CA ARG A 136 -6.78 6.65 8.87
C ARG A 136 -7.04 7.52 7.64
N CYS A 137 -7.66 6.95 6.60
CA CYS A 137 -8.06 7.72 5.41
C CYS A 137 -9.19 8.73 5.69
N CYS A 138 -10.07 8.48 6.65
CA CYS A 138 -11.09 9.44 7.09
C CYS A 138 -10.56 10.53 8.03
N GLY A 139 -9.29 10.44 8.46
CA GLY A 139 -8.78 11.31 9.53
C GLY A 139 -9.38 10.96 10.90
N GLY A 140 -9.72 9.69 11.13
CA GLY A 140 -10.20 9.21 12.42
C GLY A 140 -9.18 9.39 13.56
N PRO A 141 -9.62 9.39 14.83
CA PRO A 141 -8.73 9.54 15.98
C PRO A 141 -7.63 8.48 15.97
N CYS A 142 -6.38 8.89 16.25
CA CYS A 142 -5.25 7.98 16.18
C CYS A 142 -5.37 6.80 17.15
N ASP A 143 -5.88 7.03 18.36
CA ASP A 143 -6.07 5.98 19.37
C ASP A 143 -7.04 4.90 18.85
N SER A 144 -8.13 5.31 18.20
CA SER A 144 -9.08 4.37 17.60
C SER A 144 -8.49 3.58 16.43
N VAL A 145 -7.61 4.21 15.63
CA VAL A 145 -6.87 3.50 14.57
C VAL A 145 -5.88 2.50 15.17
N GLU A 146 -5.17 2.88 16.24
CA GLU A 146 -4.27 1.99 16.97
C GLU A 146 -5.01 0.78 17.52
N ASP A 147 -6.12 0.98 18.24
CA ASP A 147 -6.90 -0.10 18.86
C ASP A 147 -7.35 -1.13 17.82
N VAL A 148 -7.85 -0.65 16.67
CA VAL A 148 -8.28 -1.50 15.56
C VAL A 148 -7.10 -2.27 14.94
N LEU A 149 -5.95 -1.64 14.74
CA LEU A 149 -4.76 -2.32 14.20
C LEU A 149 -4.17 -3.34 15.18
N ARG A 150 -4.18 -3.05 16.48
CA ARG A 150 -3.81 -4.01 17.54
C ARG A 150 -4.73 -5.22 17.52
N LYS A 151 -6.04 -4.99 17.39
CA LYS A 151 -7.01 -6.07 17.27
C LYS A 151 -6.74 -6.97 16.06
N ALA A 152 -6.33 -6.41 14.92
CA ALA A 152 -5.93 -7.20 13.75
C ALA A 152 -4.71 -8.10 14.05
N ILE A 153 -3.72 -7.58 14.79
CA ILE A 153 -2.53 -8.33 15.21
C ILE A 153 -2.93 -9.46 16.17
N ASP A 154 -3.73 -9.16 17.20
CA ASP A 154 -4.16 -10.14 18.20
C ASP A 154 -4.91 -11.32 17.57
N VAL A 155 -5.78 -11.04 16.60
CA VAL A 155 -6.53 -12.07 15.85
C VAL A 155 -5.58 -12.95 15.01
N ALA A 156 -4.58 -12.36 14.37
CA ALA A 156 -3.61 -13.13 13.59
C ALA A 156 -2.70 -14.00 14.46
N GLU A 157 -2.28 -13.49 15.63
CA GLU A 157 -1.51 -14.24 16.61
C GLU A 157 -2.33 -15.40 17.20
N PHE A 158 -3.63 -15.20 17.43
CA PHE A 158 -4.55 -16.29 17.78
C PHE A 158 -4.52 -17.41 16.74
N TYR A 159 -4.71 -17.11 15.45
CA TYR A 159 -4.65 -18.14 14.41
C TYR A 159 -3.28 -18.81 14.27
N GLN A 160 -2.20 -18.06 14.46
CA GLN A 160 -0.85 -18.62 14.44
C GLN A 160 -0.60 -19.59 15.61
N ASN A 161 -1.14 -19.29 16.79
CA ASN A 161 -1.07 -20.17 17.95
C ASN A 161 -1.90 -21.43 17.75
N GLU A 162 -3.14 -21.31 17.24
CA GLU A 162 -3.97 -22.45 16.89
C GLU A 162 -3.29 -23.37 15.86
N ARG A 163 -2.63 -22.79 14.82
CA ARG A 163 -1.77 -23.51 13.85
C ARG A 163 -0.69 -24.33 14.55
N SER A 164 -0.01 -23.70 15.50
CA SER A 164 1.11 -24.30 16.21
C SER A 164 0.67 -25.43 17.13
N GLU A 165 -0.42 -25.24 17.88
CA GLU A 165 -0.98 -26.24 18.78
C GLU A 165 -1.55 -27.44 18.00
N TYR A 166 -2.25 -27.19 16.89
CA TYR A 166 -2.72 -28.25 16.01
C TYR A 166 -1.56 -29.09 15.47
N SER A 167 -0.49 -28.46 14.97
CA SER A 167 0.71 -29.16 14.48
C SER A 167 1.33 -30.07 15.57
N LYS A 168 1.33 -29.64 16.84
CA LYS A 168 1.81 -30.45 17.97
C LYS A 168 0.90 -31.65 18.24
N ARG A 169 -0.43 -31.46 18.22
CA ARG A 169 -1.41 -32.54 18.46
C ARG A 169 -1.34 -33.60 17.36
N SER A 170 -1.32 -33.19 16.10
CA SER A 170 -1.21 -34.09 14.94
C SER A 170 0.05 -34.96 15.01
N LYS A 171 1.21 -34.37 15.32
CA LYS A 171 2.46 -35.11 15.53
C LYS A 171 2.37 -36.12 16.69
N THR A 172 1.73 -35.73 17.79
CA THR A 172 1.56 -36.61 18.96
C THR A 172 0.62 -37.78 18.66
N GLN A 173 -0.43 -37.56 17.86
CA GLN A 173 -1.38 -38.59 17.47
C GLN A 173 -0.74 -39.63 16.52
N ARG A 174 0.07 -39.18 15.55
CA ARG A 174 0.84 -40.07 14.66
C ARG A 174 1.84 -40.94 15.41
N ILE A 175 2.47 -40.43 16.47
CA ILE A 175 3.41 -41.22 17.31
C ILE A 175 2.66 -42.28 18.15
N ARG A 176 1.41 -42.03 18.52
CA ARG A 176 0.63 -42.91 19.40
C ARG A 176 -0.13 -44.01 18.69
N GLN A 177 -0.31 -43.93 17.38
CA GLN A 177 -0.83 -45.08 16.63
C GLN A 177 0.29 -46.12 16.59
N PRO A 178 0.14 -47.27 17.31
CA PRO A 178 1.13 -48.32 17.20
C PRO A 178 1.19 -48.71 15.73
N ILE A 179 2.41 -48.89 15.22
CA ILE A 179 2.63 -49.55 13.93
C ILE A 179 2.10 -50.97 14.14
N ILE A 180 0.79 -51.16 13.94
CA ILE A 180 0.21 -52.48 13.85
C ILE A 180 0.65 -52.95 12.48
N GLU A 181 1.76 -53.68 12.44
CA GLU A 181 2.17 -54.50 11.31
C GLU A 181 1.07 -55.55 11.07
N ASN A 182 -0.05 -55.13 10.49
CA ASN A 182 -1.11 -56.01 10.05
C ASN A 182 -0.78 -56.43 8.63
N ASP A 183 -0.18 -57.61 8.50
CA ASP A 183 0.04 -58.37 7.26
C ASP A 183 -1.28 -58.85 6.60
N SER A 184 -2.36 -58.05 6.58
CA SER A 184 -3.64 -58.45 5.99
C SER A 184 -4.15 -57.43 4.99
N ASP A 185 -4.26 -57.87 3.73
CA ASP A 185 -4.68 -57.20 2.48
C ASP A 185 -6.04 -56.43 2.52
N ASN A 186 -6.26 -55.53 3.48
CA ASN A 186 -7.50 -54.74 3.57
C ASN A 186 -7.20 -53.23 3.53
N ASP A 187 -6.69 -52.81 2.38
CA ASP A 187 -6.07 -51.51 2.06
C ASP A 187 -7.04 -50.30 1.85
N SER A 188 -8.33 -50.35 2.20
CA SER A 188 -9.29 -49.37 1.63
C SER A 188 -10.04 -48.40 2.55
N GLU A 189 -9.87 -48.44 3.89
CA GLU A 189 -10.72 -47.61 4.77
C GLU A 189 -9.99 -46.68 5.77
N GLN A 190 -8.65 -46.65 5.79
CA GLN A 190 -7.90 -45.79 6.74
C GLN A 190 -7.42 -44.43 6.18
N GLU A 191 -7.60 -44.15 4.89
CA GLU A 191 -7.18 -42.87 4.29
C GLU A 191 -8.18 -41.71 4.51
N GLU A 192 -9.46 -41.96 4.78
CA GLU A 192 -10.49 -40.90 4.80
C GLU A 192 -10.54 -40.04 6.07
N GLN A 193 -9.79 -40.38 7.13
CA GLN A 193 -9.84 -39.64 8.40
C GLN A 193 -8.74 -38.57 8.58
N GLU A 194 -7.70 -38.55 7.73
CA GLU A 194 -6.67 -37.50 7.77
C GLU A 194 -7.06 -36.22 6.99
N GLU A 195 -8.12 -36.23 6.15
CA GLU A 195 -8.49 -35.10 5.28
C GLU A 195 -9.33 -33.99 5.97
N ASN A 196 -9.98 -34.26 7.11
CA ASN A 196 -10.98 -33.32 7.66
C ASN A 196 -10.40 -32.09 8.40
N ASP A 197 -9.12 -32.08 8.75
CA ASP A 197 -8.51 -31.00 9.55
C ASP A 197 -7.56 -30.07 8.75
N ASP A 198 -7.62 -30.11 7.42
CA ASP A 198 -6.82 -29.26 6.52
C ASP A 198 -7.21 -27.76 6.58
N TRP A 199 -8.33 -27.42 7.22
CA TRP A 199 -8.87 -26.05 7.23
C TRP A 199 -7.88 -25.01 7.79
N LEU A 200 -7.00 -25.41 8.71
CA LEU A 200 -6.01 -24.55 9.36
C LEU A 200 -4.88 -24.11 8.42
N TYR A 201 -4.60 -24.86 7.36
CA TYR A 201 -3.57 -24.56 6.36
C TYR A 201 -4.11 -23.93 5.09
N THR A 202 -5.42 -23.69 5.04
CA THR A 202 -6.06 -23.07 3.88
C THR A 202 -5.55 -21.66 3.62
N ASP A 203 -5.63 -21.25 2.36
CA ASP A 203 -5.24 -19.91 1.90
C ASP A 203 -5.93 -18.79 2.70
N ASN A 204 -7.17 -19.01 3.15
CA ASN A 204 -7.92 -18.06 3.96
C ASN A 204 -7.25 -17.80 5.31
N VAL A 205 -6.88 -18.85 6.05
CA VAL A 205 -6.20 -18.68 7.34
C VAL A 205 -4.80 -18.07 7.12
N THR A 206 -4.13 -18.40 6.02
CA THR A 206 -2.84 -17.79 5.67
C THR A 206 -2.98 -16.30 5.36
N ALA A 207 -4.05 -15.90 4.67
CA ALA A 207 -4.38 -14.51 4.41
C ALA A 207 -4.70 -13.74 5.70
N GLU A 208 -5.46 -14.35 6.62
CA GLU A 208 -5.73 -13.79 7.96
C GLU A 208 -4.45 -13.65 8.79
N VAL A 209 -3.57 -14.65 8.81
CA VAL A 209 -2.28 -14.55 9.51
C VAL A 209 -1.42 -13.45 8.89
N THR A 210 -1.31 -13.40 7.56
CA THR A 210 -0.47 -12.42 6.84
C THR A 210 -0.97 -10.98 7.06
N ALA A 211 -2.29 -10.77 7.00
CA ALA A 211 -2.90 -9.45 7.18
C ALA A 211 -2.57 -8.85 8.55
N GLY A 212 -2.64 -9.63 9.63
CA GLY A 212 -2.29 -9.12 10.96
C GLY A 212 -0.79 -9.11 11.25
N THR A 213 -0.07 -10.20 10.98
CA THR A 213 1.34 -10.34 11.40
C THR A 213 2.30 -9.45 10.62
N ILE A 214 2.05 -9.17 9.34
CA ILE A 214 2.93 -8.35 8.51
C ILE A 214 2.29 -6.99 8.25
N THR A 215 1.10 -6.98 7.67
CA THR A 215 0.54 -5.73 7.13
C THR A 215 0.03 -4.80 8.23
N ALA A 216 -0.70 -5.32 9.23
CA ALA A 216 -1.17 -4.53 10.37
C ALA A 216 -0.01 -4.09 11.27
N LYS A 217 0.99 -4.95 11.54
CA LYS A 217 2.22 -4.54 12.25
C LYS A 217 2.92 -3.40 11.54
N ASN A 218 3.12 -3.47 10.23
CA ASN A 218 3.73 -2.37 9.46
C ASN A 218 2.92 -1.07 9.51
N ALA A 219 1.59 -1.16 9.41
CA ALA A 219 0.71 0.00 9.53
C ALA A 219 0.79 0.65 10.92
N LEU A 220 0.82 -0.16 11.98
CA LEU A 220 0.92 0.29 13.37
C LEU A 220 2.30 0.86 13.71
N ILE A 221 3.38 0.22 13.23
CA ILE A 221 4.74 0.75 13.32
C ILE A 221 4.79 2.15 12.72
N LEU A 222 4.26 2.33 11.50
CA LEU A 222 4.27 3.64 10.85
C LEU A 222 3.50 4.68 11.66
N LEU A 223 2.34 4.32 12.21
CA LEU A 223 1.56 5.20 13.09
C LEU A 223 2.38 5.65 14.31
N PHE A 224 3.05 4.72 15.00
CA PHE A 224 3.90 5.06 16.14
C PHE A 224 5.08 5.92 15.77
N LEU A 225 5.78 5.62 14.68
CA LEU A 225 6.93 6.41 14.24
C LEU A 225 6.51 7.84 13.86
N GLN A 226 5.36 8.01 13.23
CA GLN A 226 4.80 9.34 12.91
C GLN A 226 4.40 10.13 14.16
N GLN A 227 4.01 9.45 15.24
CA GLN A 227 3.72 10.06 16.55
C GLN A 227 4.95 10.20 17.45
N ASN A 228 6.15 9.90 16.94
CA ASN A 228 7.39 9.85 17.73
C ASN A 228 7.34 8.88 18.94
N ARG A 229 6.49 7.84 18.86
CA ARG A 229 6.31 6.76 19.84
C ARG A 229 7.26 5.60 19.55
N ILE A 230 8.55 5.91 19.57
CA ILE A 230 9.62 4.99 19.14
C ILE A 230 9.68 3.74 20.02
N THR A 231 9.44 3.90 21.33
CA THR A 231 9.51 2.80 22.30
C THR A 231 8.45 1.74 22.02
N GLU A 232 7.24 2.12 21.60
CA GLU A 232 6.20 1.19 21.19
C GLU A 232 6.47 0.56 19.81
N ALA A 233 7.09 1.30 18.88
CA ALA A 233 7.44 0.79 17.54
C ALA A 233 8.58 -0.24 17.56
N ALA A 234 9.57 -0.06 18.44
CA ALA A 234 10.78 -0.89 18.50
C ALA A 234 10.53 -2.41 18.61
N PRO A 235 9.68 -2.94 19.53
CA PRO A 235 9.41 -4.37 19.61
C PRO A 235 8.75 -4.92 18.34
N LEU A 236 7.85 -4.15 17.72
CA LEU A 236 7.18 -4.57 16.49
C LEU A 236 8.18 -4.64 15.32
N LEU A 237 9.03 -3.61 15.17
CA LEU A 237 10.10 -3.60 14.18
C LEU A 237 11.06 -4.79 14.37
N ALA A 238 11.48 -5.06 15.60
CA ALA A 238 12.36 -6.18 15.93
C ALA A 238 11.68 -7.53 15.63
N SER A 239 10.39 -7.67 15.91
CA SER A 239 9.62 -8.89 15.61
C SER A 239 9.52 -9.20 14.10
N LEU A 240 9.67 -8.18 13.25
CA LEU A 240 9.72 -8.31 11.79
C LEU A 240 11.15 -8.44 11.24
N GLY A 241 12.15 -8.54 12.11
CA GLY A 241 13.56 -8.72 11.74
C GLY A 241 14.27 -7.44 11.29
N TYR A 242 13.68 -6.27 11.53
CA TYR A 242 14.29 -5.00 11.12
C TYR A 242 15.42 -4.56 12.05
N LYS A 243 16.52 -4.09 11.45
CA LYS A 243 17.72 -3.61 12.16
C LYS A 243 17.81 -2.08 12.21
N PHE A 244 17.35 -1.43 11.14
CA PHE A 244 17.35 0.03 11.01
C PHE A 244 15.95 0.53 10.69
N ARG A 245 15.67 1.77 11.07
CA ARG A 245 14.51 2.53 10.61
C ARG A 245 14.91 3.90 10.11
N LEU A 246 14.02 4.55 9.37
CA LEU A 246 14.17 5.97 9.10
C LEU A 246 14.12 6.75 10.42
N SER A 247 14.93 7.82 10.49
CA SER A 247 15.03 8.65 11.68
C SER A 247 13.71 9.35 11.99
N SER A 248 13.51 9.75 13.25
CA SER A 248 12.31 10.51 13.63
C SER A 248 12.22 11.84 12.87
N ALA A 249 13.36 12.43 12.50
CA ALA A 249 13.41 13.65 11.69
C ALA A 249 12.83 13.45 10.26
N VAL A 250 12.82 12.21 9.75
CA VAL A 250 12.18 11.88 8.47
C VAL A 250 10.69 11.59 8.66
N LEU A 251 10.33 10.77 9.65
CA LEU A 251 8.97 10.19 9.76
C LEU A 251 7.98 11.00 10.60
N ALA A 252 8.43 11.73 11.61
CA ALA A 252 7.54 12.39 12.57
C ALA A 252 6.88 13.67 12.02
N TYR A 253 7.25 14.10 10.80
CA TYR A 253 6.80 15.36 10.15
C TYR A 253 6.94 16.63 10.99
N SER A 254 7.50 16.55 12.19
CA SER A 254 7.79 17.66 13.07
C SER A 254 9.00 18.37 12.50
N ILE A 255 8.77 19.20 11.47
CA ILE A 255 9.77 20.12 10.98
C ILE A 255 9.85 21.21 12.05
N PRO A 256 10.87 21.19 12.93
CA PRO A 256 10.97 22.19 13.97
C PRO A 256 11.04 23.55 13.29
N PRO A 257 10.36 24.59 13.81
CA PRO A 257 10.50 25.95 13.29
C PRO A 257 11.97 26.38 13.23
N SER A 258 12.82 25.83 14.11
CA SER A 258 14.26 26.10 14.13
C SER A 258 15.05 25.53 12.95
N LEU A 259 14.51 24.60 12.15
CA LEU A 259 15.16 24.13 10.91
C LEU A 259 14.98 25.12 9.74
N THR A 260 14.25 26.24 9.93
CA THR A 260 14.24 27.37 8.97
C THR A 260 15.48 28.25 9.10
N THR A 261 16.53 27.81 9.80
CA THR A 261 17.85 28.46 9.74
C THR A 261 18.18 28.79 8.29
N PRO A 262 18.63 30.03 8.01
CA PRO A 262 18.84 30.49 6.65
C PRO A 262 19.72 29.48 5.89
N PRO A 263 19.45 29.27 4.59
CA PRO A 263 20.14 28.29 3.76
C PRO A 263 21.63 28.36 4.02
N THR A 264 22.23 27.24 4.42
CA THR A 264 23.69 27.17 4.35
C THR A 264 24.05 27.37 2.88
N THR A 265 24.86 28.37 2.57
CA THR A 265 25.33 28.65 1.19
C THR A 265 26.17 27.52 0.60
N ALA A 266 26.44 26.48 1.40
CA ALA A 266 27.10 25.28 0.93
C ALA A 266 26.26 24.63 -0.18
N PRO A 267 26.84 24.42 -1.38
CA PRO A 267 26.14 23.81 -2.49
C PRO A 267 25.66 22.42 -2.09
N VAL A 268 24.37 22.15 -2.31
CA VAL A 268 23.78 20.81 -2.16
C VAL A 268 23.88 20.13 -3.54
N PRO A 269 24.76 19.14 -3.71
CA PRO A 269 25.05 18.61 -5.05
C PRO A 269 23.94 17.73 -5.60
N PHE A 270 23.10 17.13 -4.73
CA PHE A 270 22.15 16.09 -5.13
C PHE A 270 20.73 16.59 -5.34
N VAL A 271 20.35 17.74 -4.79
CA VAL A 271 18.96 18.24 -4.86
C VAL A 271 18.91 19.76 -4.87
N LYS A 272 18.03 20.30 -5.71
CA LYS A 272 17.68 21.71 -5.80
C LYS A 272 16.17 21.83 -5.87
N ALA A 273 15.61 22.88 -5.27
CA ALA A 273 14.18 23.15 -5.32
C ALA A 273 13.95 24.61 -5.70
N ILE A 274 12.87 24.86 -6.44
CA ILE A 274 12.41 26.20 -6.79
C ILE A 274 10.90 26.29 -6.60
N ASP A 275 10.42 27.41 -6.07
CA ASP A 275 9.00 27.74 -6.01
C ASP A 275 8.53 28.42 -7.29
N ASN A 276 7.21 28.48 -7.48
CA ASN A 276 6.57 29.12 -8.63
C ASN A 276 7.12 28.63 -9.99
N ALA A 277 7.41 27.33 -10.05
CA ALA A 277 8.19 26.76 -11.13
C ALA A 277 7.45 26.84 -12.47
N LEU A 278 6.17 26.47 -12.49
CA LEU A 278 5.32 26.46 -13.68
C LEU A 278 4.56 27.79 -13.84
N PRO A 279 4.30 28.22 -15.09
CA PRO A 279 3.31 29.25 -15.38
C PRO A 279 1.93 28.86 -14.84
N GLN A 280 1.13 29.86 -14.44
CA GLN A 280 -0.18 29.62 -13.82
C GLN A 280 -1.10 28.75 -14.70
N ASP A 281 -1.14 28.99 -16.02
CA ASP A 281 -1.96 28.20 -16.95
C ASP A 281 -1.53 26.72 -17.04
N ALA A 282 -0.22 26.44 -16.93
CA ALA A 282 0.31 25.09 -16.91
C ALA A 282 -0.01 24.38 -15.58
N LEU A 283 0.09 25.11 -14.47
CA LEU A 283 -0.30 24.61 -13.15
C LEU A 283 -1.80 24.29 -13.09
N ASP A 284 -2.65 25.18 -13.60
CA ASP A 284 -4.10 24.98 -13.62
C ASP A 284 -4.49 23.85 -14.57
N HIS A 285 -3.77 23.67 -15.67
CA HIS A 285 -3.92 22.49 -16.52
C HIS A 285 -3.64 21.19 -15.75
N LEU A 286 -2.51 21.09 -15.03
CA LEU A 286 -2.19 19.91 -14.21
C LEU A 286 -3.23 19.68 -13.10
N ARG A 287 -3.69 20.74 -12.44
CA ARG A 287 -4.74 20.66 -11.41
C ARG A 287 -6.03 20.08 -11.97
N ASN A 288 -6.44 20.50 -13.16
CA ASN A 288 -7.63 19.97 -13.81
C ASN A 288 -7.43 18.52 -14.26
N CYS A 289 -6.30 18.22 -14.90
CA CYS A 289 -5.99 16.88 -15.39
C CYS A 289 -5.82 15.85 -14.28
N PHE A 290 -5.39 16.27 -13.08
CA PHE A 290 -5.15 15.39 -11.94
C PHE A 290 -6.00 15.75 -10.72
N ALA A 291 -7.15 16.41 -10.93
CA ALA A 291 -8.16 16.65 -9.91
C ALA A 291 -8.59 15.33 -9.27
N ARG A 292 -9.12 15.37 -8.04
CA ARG A 292 -9.51 14.17 -7.27
C ARG A 292 -10.47 13.26 -8.03
N ASP A 293 -11.39 13.85 -8.79
CA ASP A 293 -12.42 13.20 -9.61
C ASP A 293 -11.99 13.03 -11.08
N SER A 294 -10.72 13.31 -11.41
CA SER A 294 -10.22 13.18 -12.78
C SER A 294 -10.36 11.76 -13.30
N VAL A 295 -10.72 11.68 -14.58
CA VAL A 295 -10.76 10.45 -15.38
C VAL A 295 -9.41 9.73 -15.37
N PHE A 296 -8.30 10.46 -15.21
CA PHE A 296 -6.96 9.88 -15.05
C PHE A 296 -6.94 8.82 -13.95
N TRP A 297 -7.29 9.18 -12.71
CA TRP A 297 -7.22 8.23 -11.59
C TRP A 297 -8.10 7.02 -11.79
N ARG A 298 -9.29 7.23 -12.36
CA ARG A 298 -10.26 6.16 -12.60
C ARG A 298 -9.79 5.20 -13.68
N GLU A 299 -9.30 5.70 -14.81
CA GLU A 299 -8.83 4.86 -15.95
C GLU A 299 -7.48 4.19 -15.66
N HIS A 300 -6.73 4.66 -14.65
CA HIS A 300 -5.52 4.00 -14.16
C HIS A 300 -5.77 3.15 -12.91
N PHE A 301 -7.01 3.13 -12.41
CA PHE A 301 -7.41 2.38 -11.23
C PHE A 301 -6.52 2.68 -10.02
N TYR A 302 -6.14 3.95 -9.87
CA TYR A 302 -5.15 4.37 -8.87
C TYR A 302 -5.71 4.26 -7.45
N CYS A 303 -5.11 3.36 -6.67
CA CYS A 303 -5.36 3.02 -5.29
C CYS A 303 -4.00 2.67 -4.63
N PRO A 304 -3.96 2.45 -3.30
CA PRO A 304 -2.71 2.13 -2.61
C PRO A 304 -1.93 0.92 -3.16
N ASP A 305 -2.65 -0.04 -3.75
CA ASP A 305 -2.09 -1.29 -4.29
C ASP A 305 -1.87 -1.24 -5.81
N THR A 306 -2.17 -0.12 -6.48
CA THR A 306 -2.01 -0.02 -7.93
C THR A 306 -0.53 -0.13 -8.29
N PRO A 307 -0.18 -0.96 -9.29
CA PRO A 307 1.18 -1.02 -9.77
C PRO A 307 1.64 0.34 -10.29
N TYR A 308 2.95 0.54 -10.27
CA TYR A 308 3.56 1.74 -10.82
C TYR A 308 3.27 1.84 -12.33
N PHE A 309 2.81 3.01 -12.77
CA PHE A 309 2.62 3.33 -14.19
C PHE A 309 3.23 4.69 -14.52
N SER A 310 3.72 4.82 -15.73
CA SER A 310 4.44 5.99 -16.20
C SER A 310 4.44 6.08 -17.73
N TYR A 311 4.60 7.31 -18.22
CA TYR A 311 4.51 7.63 -19.63
C TYR A 311 5.75 8.35 -20.13
N THR A 312 6.27 7.94 -21.28
CA THR A 312 7.50 8.45 -21.87
C THR A 312 7.21 9.35 -23.05
N HIS A 313 7.93 10.46 -23.11
CA HIS A 313 7.91 11.46 -24.17
C HIS A 313 9.33 11.65 -24.74
N PRO A 314 9.50 11.70 -26.07
CA PRO A 314 10.78 12.09 -26.65
C PRO A 314 11.06 13.57 -26.38
N LEU A 315 12.29 13.89 -25.99
CA LEU A 315 12.72 15.29 -25.78
C LEU A 315 13.21 15.96 -27.06
N LYS A 316 13.75 15.18 -27.99
CA LYS A 316 14.20 15.64 -29.31
C LYS A 316 13.23 15.14 -30.37
N GLU A 317 12.95 15.99 -31.36
CA GLU A 317 12.21 15.55 -32.54
C GLU A 317 13.04 14.48 -33.26
N GLY A 318 12.41 13.35 -33.60
CA GLY A 318 12.99 12.40 -34.53
C GLY A 318 13.05 13.05 -35.92
N GLU A 319 14.11 12.77 -36.67
CA GLU A 319 14.22 13.21 -38.06
C GLU A 319 12.99 12.73 -38.86
N GLY A 320 12.13 13.67 -39.28
CA GLY A 320 11.05 13.40 -40.24
C GLY A 320 9.62 13.28 -39.68
N VAL A 321 9.38 13.38 -38.37
CA VAL A 321 8.01 13.38 -37.82
C VAL A 321 7.71 14.72 -37.13
N LYS A 322 6.92 15.58 -37.79
CA LYS A 322 6.29 16.73 -37.13
C LYS A 322 5.23 16.21 -36.17
N GLN A 323 5.64 15.95 -34.93
CA GLN A 323 4.71 15.56 -33.89
C GLN A 323 3.97 16.81 -33.38
N GLU A 324 2.64 16.79 -33.42
CA GLU A 324 1.84 17.81 -32.75
C GLU A 324 1.99 17.63 -31.23
N TRP A 325 2.56 18.63 -30.55
CA TRP A 325 2.85 18.55 -29.12
C TRP A 325 1.62 18.86 -28.28
N ASN A 326 1.21 17.89 -27.49
CA ASN A 326 0.09 18.04 -26.58
C ASN A 326 0.50 18.90 -25.36
N ALA A 327 -0.44 19.20 -24.47
CA ALA A 327 -0.15 20.04 -23.31
C ALA A 327 0.93 19.42 -22.38
N MET A 328 0.98 18.09 -22.24
CA MET A 328 2.01 17.42 -21.44
C MET A 328 3.40 17.53 -22.06
N ASP A 329 3.52 17.43 -23.38
CA ASP A 329 4.80 17.66 -24.08
C ASP A 329 5.36 19.04 -23.78
N GLN A 330 4.49 20.05 -23.78
CA GLN A 330 4.85 21.44 -23.47
C GLN A 330 5.28 21.57 -22.01
N ILE A 331 4.58 20.93 -21.06
CA ILE A 331 4.93 20.96 -19.63
C ILE A 331 6.27 20.28 -19.41
N ILE A 332 6.48 19.10 -20.00
CA ILE A 332 7.71 18.32 -19.88
C ILE A 332 8.88 19.13 -20.42
N LYS A 333 8.74 19.79 -21.57
CA LYS A 333 9.79 20.67 -22.12
C LYS A 333 10.04 21.89 -21.25
N PHE A 334 8.99 22.46 -20.68
CA PHE A 334 9.10 23.53 -19.70
C PHE A 334 9.93 23.10 -18.48
N VAL A 335 9.57 21.97 -17.87
CA VAL A 335 10.27 21.39 -16.72
C VAL A 335 11.70 20.98 -17.10
N TYR A 336 11.91 20.42 -18.29
CA TYR A 336 13.23 20.05 -18.81
C TYR A 336 14.17 21.26 -18.90
N GLY A 337 13.70 22.39 -19.42
CA GLY A 337 14.52 23.60 -19.48
C GLY A 337 14.92 24.10 -18.08
N LYS A 338 14.02 24.03 -17.09
CA LYS A 338 14.36 24.32 -15.69
C LYS A 338 15.35 23.30 -15.11
N ALA A 339 15.15 22.01 -15.38
CA ALA A 339 16.03 20.94 -14.94
C ALA A 339 17.44 21.10 -15.52
N VAL A 340 17.59 21.52 -16.78
CA VAL A 340 18.89 21.82 -17.40
C VAL A 340 19.60 23.00 -16.74
N LEU A 341 18.87 24.03 -16.30
CA LEU A 341 19.45 25.13 -15.53
C LEU A 341 19.94 24.65 -14.16
N LEU A 342 19.15 23.82 -13.48
CA LEU A 342 19.49 23.30 -12.15
C LEU A 342 20.59 22.24 -12.22
N PHE A 343 20.58 21.36 -13.22
CA PHE A 343 21.48 20.23 -13.42
C PHE A 343 21.86 20.12 -14.91
N PRO A 344 22.97 20.74 -15.34
CA PRO A 344 23.36 20.80 -16.76
C PRO A 344 23.54 19.44 -17.44
N GLU A 345 23.86 18.39 -16.69
CA GLU A 345 23.99 17.01 -17.20
C GLU A 345 22.69 16.48 -17.83
N VAL A 346 21.53 16.99 -17.42
CA VAL A 346 20.21 16.64 -17.97
C VAL A 346 20.12 16.93 -19.48
N ARG A 347 21.00 17.77 -20.04
CA ARG A 347 21.09 18.02 -21.50
C ARG A 347 21.31 16.75 -22.33
N LYS A 348 21.89 15.71 -21.74
CA LYS A 348 22.13 14.41 -22.39
C LYS A 348 20.85 13.60 -22.57
N ALA A 349 19.79 13.90 -21.80
CA ALA A 349 18.54 13.18 -21.86
C ALA A 349 17.91 13.23 -23.26
N LYS A 350 17.42 12.08 -23.71
CA LYS A 350 16.71 11.89 -24.99
C LYS A 350 15.22 11.68 -24.79
N ALA A 351 14.82 11.19 -23.61
CA ALA A 351 13.44 10.96 -23.23
C ALA A 351 13.14 11.52 -21.84
N ALA A 352 11.88 11.82 -21.61
CA ALA A 352 11.33 12.14 -20.29
C ALA A 352 10.23 11.13 -19.96
N GLU A 353 10.30 10.52 -18.80
CA GLU A 353 9.26 9.65 -18.25
C GLU A 353 8.54 10.42 -17.15
N TRP A 354 7.22 10.38 -17.10
CA TRP A 354 6.46 11.00 -16.01
C TRP A 354 5.41 10.08 -15.42
N TRP A 355 5.09 10.35 -14.16
CA TRP A 355 4.03 9.70 -13.40
C TRP A 355 3.48 10.67 -12.37
N VAL A 356 2.34 10.30 -11.77
CA VAL A 356 1.67 11.15 -10.79
C VAL A 356 1.27 10.31 -9.59
N HIS A 357 1.47 10.83 -8.39
CA HIS A 357 1.08 10.14 -7.17
C HIS A 357 0.64 11.12 -6.07
N SER A 358 0.03 10.58 -5.01
CA SER A 358 -0.39 11.35 -3.83
C SER A 358 0.25 10.77 -2.58
N ARG A 359 1.47 11.21 -2.26
CA ARG A 359 2.24 10.71 -1.10
C ARG A 359 2.78 11.89 -0.27
N GLY A 360 3.71 11.70 0.66
CA GLY A 360 4.29 12.75 1.49
C GLY A 360 5.46 13.54 0.85
N PRO A 361 6.28 14.24 1.65
CA PRO A 361 7.49 14.95 1.21
C PRO A 361 8.50 14.04 0.49
N THR A 362 9.37 14.66 -0.33
CA THR A 362 10.45 13.94 -1.01
C THR A 362 11.72 13.95 -0.14
N LEU A 363 12.30 12.78 0.10
CA LEU A 363 13.60 12.60 0.73
C LEU A 363 14.62 12.23 -0.35
N VAL A 364 15.71 12.97 -0.42
CA VAL A 364 16.90 12.63 -1.23
C VAL A 364 18.06 12.37 -0.28
N THR A 365 18.82 11.31 -0.49
CA THR A 365 19.98 10.98 0.36
C THR A 365 21.28 11.08 -0.44
N ASN A 366 22.42 10.90 0.21
CA ASN A 366 23.71 10.77 -0.48
C ASN A 366 24.12 9.31 -0.76
N GLN A 367 23.27 8.33 -0.45
CA GLN A 367 23.52 6.91 -0.65
C GLN A 367 23.22 6.53 -2.09
N ARG A 368 24.06 5.75 -2.75
CA ARG A 368 23.78 5.11 -4.04
C ARG A 368 23.48 3.62 -3.84
N LEU A 369 23.03 2.94 -4.89
CA LEU A 369 22.85 1.50 -4.83
C LEU A 369 24.22 0.82 -4.58
N GLY A 370 24.29 0.00 -3.53
CA GLY A 370 25.52 -0.66 -3.09
C GLY A 370 26.38 0.14 -2.11
N ASP A 371 26.08 1.41 -1.86
CA ASP A 371 26.77 2.20 -0.83
C ASP A 371 26.34 1.79 0.58
N PRO A 372 27.15 2.11 1.61
CA PRO A 372 26.71 2.09 3.01
C PRO A 372 25.46 2.97 3.24
N LEU A 373 24.82 2.79 4.40
CA LEU A 373 23.67 3.60 4.80
C LEU A 373 24.00 5.10 4.77
N ALA A 374 23.07 5.89 4.20
CA ALA A 374 23.19 7.35 4.10
C ALA A 374 23.47 8.01 5.47
N ASP A 375 24.50 8.86 5.52
CA ASP A 375 24.77 9.73 6.68
C ASP A 375 24.10 11.11 6.52
N LYS A 376 23.64 11.46 5.31
CA LYS A 376 23.03 12.75 4.98
C LYS A 376 21.83 12.57 4.08
N GLY A 377 20.89 13.48 4.26
CA GLY A 377 19.80 13.63 3.31
C GLY A 377 19.18 15.00 3.36
N TRP A 378 18.24 15.20 2.47
CA TRP A 378 17.61 16.46 2.17
C TRP A 378 16.12 16.20 1.98
N LEU A 379 15.34 16.72 2.91
CA LEU A 379 13.89 16.66 2.87
C LEU A 379 13.38 17.91 2.17
N VAL A 380 12.53 17.75 1.16
CA VAL A 380 11.86 18.87 0.51
C VAL A 380 10.38 18.79 0.81
N VAL A 381 9.92 19.76 1.60
CA VAL A 381 8.51 19.92 1.96
C VAL A 381 7.70 20.20 0.70
N ALA A 382 6.56 19.55 0.60
CA ALA A 382 5.62 19.82 -0.46
C ALA A 382 5.10 21.26 -0.36
N LYS A 383 5.04 21.94 -1.50
CA LYS A 383 4.33 23.21 -1.67
C LYS A 383 3.75 23.24 -3.07
N VAL A 384 2.59 23.86 -3.24
CA VAL A 384 1.99 24.03 -4.56
C VAL A 384 2.96 24.77 -5.49
N ASN A 385 3.10 24.27 -6.71
CA ASN A 385 4.00 24.83 -7.74
C ASN A 385 5.50 24.84 -7.36
N ARG A 386 5.92 23.99 -6.41
CA ARG A 386 7.33 23.72 -6.14
C ARG A 386 7.85 22.64 -7.08
N LEU A 387 8.93 22.94 -7.79
CA LEU A 387 9.71 21.94 -8.53
C LEU A 387 10.89 21.50 -7.68
N VAL A 388 11.05 20.19 -7.51
CA VAL A 388 12.23 19.58 -6.92
C VAL A 388 12.96 18.82 -8.00
N CYS A 389 14.24 19.12 -8.20
CA CYS A 389 15.11 18.42 -9.14
C CYS A 389 16.26 17.80 -8.36
N PHE A 390 16.54 16.52 -8.59
CA PHE A 390 17.58 15.79 -7.88
C PHE A 390 18.27 14.78 -8.79
N ASP A 391 19.46 14.35 -8.36
CA ASP A 391 20.21 13.29 -9.01
C ASP A 391 19.47 11.94 -8.84
N GLY A 392 18.95 11.39 -9.93
CA GLY A 392 18.21 10.11 -9.90
C GLY A 392 19.07 8.91 -9.52
N SER A 393 20.39 9.05 -9.48
CA SER A 393 21.31 7.95 -9.16
C SER A 393 21.61 7.79 -7.66
N VAL A 394 21.09 8.67 -6.81
CA VAL A 394 21.10 8.50 -5.35
C VAL A 394 19.77 7.93 -4.85
N LEU A 395 19.77 7.30 -3.69
CA LEU A 395 18.60 6.80 -2.98
C LEU A 395 17.69 7.98 -2.64
N HIS A 396 16.50 7.97 -3.20
CA HIS A 396 15.49 8.99 -3.03
C HIS A 396 14.12 8.33 -2.98
N GLY A 397 13.17 8.97 -2.29
CA GLY A 397 11.87 8.38 -2.07
C GLY A 397 10.87 9.40 -1.55
N VAL A 398 9.64 8.94 -1.41
CA VAL A 398 8.56 9.75 -0.88
C VAL A 398 8.21 9.24 0.51
N VAL A 399 8.37 10.10 1.51
CA VAL A 399 8.14 9.76 2.91
C VAL A 399 6.67 9.34 3.11
N PRO A 400 6.40 8.19 3.75
CA PRO A 400 5.05 7.64 3.85
C PRO A 400 4.19 8.45 4.81
N GLY A 401 3.02 8.87 4.36
CA GLY A 401 2.07 9.71 5.10
C GLY A 401 1.39 10.72 4.18
N ARG A 402 0.43 11.47 4.73
CA ARG A 402 -0.32 12.47 3.96
C ARG A 402 0.46 13.76 3.71
N GLY A 403 1.50 14.01 4.51
CA GLY A 403 2.11 15.33 4.64
C GLY A 403 1.16 16.32 5.30
N GLU A 404 1.66 17.48 5.71
CA GLU A 404 0.80 18.60 6.09
C GLU A 404 0.12 19.14 4.84
N CYS A 405 -1.22 19.11 4.82
CA CYS A 405 -1.98 19.93 3.89
C CYS A 405 -2.00 21.36 4.47
N GLU A 406 -1.69 22.37 3.65
CA GLU A 406 -1.83 23.78 4.07
C GLU A 406 -3.24 24.01 4.63
N GLU A 407 -3.36 24.77 5.73
CA GLU A 407 -4.66 25.05 6.34
C GLU A 407 -5.65 25.58 5.27
N GLY A 408 -6.82 24.92 5.16
CA GLY A 408 -7.85 25.28 4.21
C GLY A 408 -7.72 24.65 2.81
N CYS A 409 -6.69 23.84 2.54
CA CYS A 409 -6.67 23.03 1.32
C CYS A 409 -7.48 21.74 1.52
N ASP A 410 -8.73 21.76 1.04
CA ASP A 410 -9.64 20.60 0.99
C ASP A 410 -9.22 19.56 -0.08
N GLY A 411 -8.00 19.71 -0.61
CA GLY A 411 -7.48 19.03 -1.77
C GLY A 411 -6.55 17.87 -1.42
N ARG A 412 -6.62 16.81 -2.22
CA ARG A 412 -5.62 15.74 -2.24
C ARG A 412 -4.31 16.29 -2.80
N ARG A 413 -3.20 16.18 -2.08
CA ARG A 413 -1.87 16.49 -2.62
C ARG A 413 -1.59 15.60 -3.83
N THR A 414 -1.13 16.21 -4.91
CA THR A 414 -0.73 15.52 -6.14
C THR A 414 0.69 15.95 -6.51
N SER A 415 1.59 14.99 -6.62
CA SER A 415 2.96 15.17 -7.13
C SER A 415 3.02 14.72 -8.58
N PHE A 416 3.42 15.62 -9.46
CA PHE A 416 3.81 15.32 -10.83
C PHE A 416 5.32 15.09 -10.86
N MET A 417 5.77 13.89 -11.21
CA MET A 417 7.18 13.52 -11.27
C MET A 417 7.63 13.34 -12.71
N VAL A 418 8.85 13.74 -13.00
CA VAL A 418 9.48 13.57 -14.31
C VAL A 418 10.92 13.07 -14.11
N ALA A 419 11.25 11.94 -14.72
CA ALA A 419 12.61 11.43 -14.85
C ALA A 419 13.13 11.72 -16.27
N PHE A 420 14.40 12.11 -16.37
CA PHE A 420 15.06 12.44 -17.63
C PHE A 420 16.12 11.38 -17.95
N TRP A 421 15.92 10.66 -19.06
CA TRP A 421 16.70 9.49 -19.41
C TRP A 421 17.55 9.75 -20.64
N GLU A 422 18.85 9.42 -20.58
CA GLU A 422 19.68 9.36 -21.78
C GLU A 422 19.24 8.21 -22.69
N ASN A 423 19.01 7.04 -22.09
CA ASN A 423 18.42 5.87 -22.74
C ASN A 423 17.41 5.25 -21.76
N ILE A 424 16.25 4.83 -22.26
CA ILE A 424 15.21 4.14 -21.49
C ILE A 424 14.67 3.00 -22.34
N ASP A 425 14.57 1.82 -21.73
CA ASP A 425 13.89 0.68 -22.35
C ASP A 425 12.38 0.88 -22.22
N LEU A 426 11.73 1.02 -23.38
CA LEU A 426 10.29 1.22 -23.43
C LEU A 426 9.58 -0.12 -23.40
N ASN A 427 8.65 -0.29 -22.48
CA ASN A 427 7.80 -1.47 -22.49
C ASN A 427 6.75 -1.30 -23.59
N PRO A 428 6.61 -2.25 -24.54
CA PRO A 428 5.67 -2.13 -25.66
C PRO A 428 4.27 -1.98 -25.11
N SER A 429 3.48 -0.98 -25.52
CA SER A 429 2.11 -0.78 -25.02
C SER A 429 1.11 -1.52 -25.91
N PRO A 430 0.85 -2.84 -25.70
CA PRO A 430 -0.30 -3.44 -26.34
C PRO A 430 -1.51 -2.68 -25.81
N GLU A 431 -2.28 -2.13 -26.74
CA GLU A 431 -3.63 -1.63 -26.44
C GLU A 431 -3.73 -0.42 -25.50
N ASN A 432 -2.68 0.42 -25.44
CA ASN A 432 -2.65 1.66 -24.63
C ASN A 432 -2.86 1.43 -23.12
N ILE A 433 -2.48 0.24 -22.64
CA ILE A 433 -2.57 -0.13 -21.23
C ILE A 433 -1.58 0.68 -20.38
N PRO A 434 -2.06 1.39 -19.34
CA PRO A 434 -1.23 1.89 -18.25
C PRO A 434 -0.26 0.83 -17.73
N GLY A 435 0.99 1.22 -17.60
CA GLY A 435 2.08 0.40 -17.09
C GLY A 435 3.34 1.23 -16.96
N SER A 436 4.42 0.63 -16.49
CA SER A 436 5.71 1.31 -16.36
C SER A 436 6.37 1.52 -17.72
N ALA A 437 7.05 2.66 -17.87
CA ALA A 437 7.86 3.03 -19.03
C ALA A 437 7.13 2.85 -20.38
N ARG A 438 5.85 3.23 -20.44
CA ARG A 438 5.04 3.14 -21.67
C ARG A 438 5.18 4.40 -22.52
N PRO A 439 5.15 4.33 -23.86
CA PRO A 439 4.93 5.51 -24.68
C PRO A 439 3.62 6.23 -24.29
N PHE A 440 3.62 7.57 -24.31
CA PHE A 440 2.38 8.32 -24.12
C PHE A 440 1.36 7.96 -25.23
N PRO A 441 0.09 7.69 -24.89
CA PRO A 441 -0.92 7.26 -25.86
C PRO A 441 -1.47 8.45 -26.67
N TYR A 442 -0.71 8.93 -27.67
CA TYR A 442 -1.13 10.04 -28.54
C TYR A 442 -2.39 9.74 -29.35
N THR A 443 -2.63 8.46 -29.67
CA THR A 443 -3.85 8.02 -30.36
C THR A 443 -4.78 7.34 -29.38
N ILE A 444 -5.94 7.95 -29.15
CA ILE A 444 -6.99 7.33 -28.34
C ILE A 444 -7.55 6.10 -29.06
N LYS A 445 -7.45 4.94 -28.42
CA LYS A 445 -8.08 3.68 -28.81
C LYS A 445 -8.78 3.09 -27.57
N ASN A 446 -9.73 2.19 -27.79
CA ASN A 446 -10.31 1.32 -26.75
C ASN A 446 -10.97 2.05 -25.56
N GLY A 447 -11.65 3.18 -25.80
CA GLY A 447 -12.46 3.84 -24.77
C GLY A 447 -11.69 4.60 -23.68
N ILE A 448 -10.35 4.57 -23.69
CA ILE A 448 -9.51 5.39 -22.79
C ILE A 448 -9.64 6.86 -23.19
N THR A 449 -10.02 7.74 -22.27
CA THR A 449 -10.28 9.15 -22.57
C THR A 449 -9.36 10.12 -21.85
N TRP A 450 -8.64 9.71 -20.82
CA TRP A 450 -7.74 10.61 -20.08
C TRP A 450 -6.73 11.36 -20.95
N PRO A 451 -6.15 10.81 -22.06
CA PRO A 451 -5.21 11.56 -22.90
C PRO A 451 -5.85 12.76 -23.61
N LYS A 452 -7.18 12.73 -23.81
CA LYS A 452 -7.93 13.87 -24.40
C LYS A 452 -7.84 15.12 -23.54
N ASN A 453 -7.67 14.96 -22.23
CA ASN A 453 -7.53 16.09 -21.31
C ASN A 453 -6.22 16.86 -21.55
N HIS A 454 -5.27 16.25 -22.25
CA HIS A 454 -4.00 16.85 -22.62
C HIS A 454 -3.98 17.39 -24.07
N ALA A 455 -5.12 17.44 -24.76
CA ALA A 455 -5.19 17.88 -26.15
C ALA A 455 -4.50 19.24 -26.41
N LEU A 456 -4.06 19.43 -27.66
CA LEU A 456 -3.31 20.59 -28.15
C LEU A 456 -3.85 21.91 -27.60
N ARG A 457 -3.01 22.60 -26.82
CA ARG A 457 -3.17 24.03 -26.53
C ARG A 457 -2.20 24.81 -27.43
N SER A 458 -2.58 26.02 -27.83
CA SER A 458 -1.70 26.83 -28.68
C SER A 458 -0.38 27.07 -27.95
N PRO A 459 0.78 26.77 -28.58
CA PRO A 459 2.11 26.96 -27.98
C PRO A 459 2.39 28.39 -27.52
N GLU A 460 1.65 29.36 -28.07
CA GLU A 460 1.75 30.79 -27.77
C GLU A 460 1.31 31.15 -26.36
N SER A 461 0.63 30.24 -25.65
CA SER A 461 0.06 30.54 -24.33
C SER A 461 1.09 30.59 -23.20
N TRP A 462 2.26 29.93 -23.32
CA TRP A 462 3.24 29.89 -22.22
C TRP A 462 4.53 30.64 -22.55
N PRO A 463 4.99 31.55 -21.67
CA PRO A 463 6.21 32.30 -21.92
C PRO A 463 7.38 31.32 -22.11
N GLY A 464 8.08 31.45 -23.23
CA GLY A 464 9.21 30.59 -23.54
C GLY A 464 10.27 30.61 -22.44
N ILE A 465 10.80 29.43 -22.08
CA ILE A 465 11.83 29.24 -21.05
C ILE A 465 13.06 30.13 -21.28
N GLY A 466 13.34 30.47 -22.54
CA GLY A 466 14.57 31.15 -22.97
C GLY A 466 14.83 32.53 -22.36
N ALA A 467 13.88 33.10 -21.60
CA ALA A 467 14.03 34.42 -21.00
C ALA A 467 14.48 34.42 -19.52
N VAL A 468 14.50 33.28 -18.81
CA VAL A 468 14.74 33.25 -17.35
C VAL A 468 16.13 32.68 -17.04
N SER A 469 16.98 33.48 -16.37
CA SER A 469 18.28 33.02 -15.87
C SER A 469 18.16 32.21 -14.58
N ILE A 470 19.18 31.42 -14.22
CA ILE A 470 19.17 30.59 -13.01
C ILE A 470 19.05 31.44 -11.74
N GLU A 471 19.59 32.67 -11.75
CA GLU A 471 19.57 33.62 -10.64
C GLU A 471 18.18 34.22 -10.40
N GLN A 472 17.30 34.18 -11.41
CA GLN A 472 15.93 34.68 -11.33
C GLN A 472 14.93 33.64 -10.83
N LEU A 473 15.38 32.41 -10.57
CA LEU A 473 14.53 31.36 -10.02
C LEU A 473 14.34 31.57 -8.51
N ASP A 474 13.13 31.29 -8.02
CA ASP A 474 12.76 31.38 -6.61
C ASP A 474 13.31 30.16 -5.84
N HIS A 475 14.61 30.16 -5.55
CA HIS A 475 15.30 29.01 -4.94
C HIS A 475 14.80 28.72 -3.53
N VAL A 476 14.54 27.44 -3.28
CA VAL A 476 14.16 26.90 -1.98
C VAL A 476 15.28 25.99 -1.49
N ALA A 477 15.73 26.20 -0.25
CA ALA A 477 16.69 25.33 0.39
C ALA A 477 16.02 24.05 0.90
N PRO A 478 16.47 22.86 0.47
CA PRO A 478 16.07 21.60 1.08
C PRO A 478 16.47 21.55 2.56
N ILE A 479 15.64 20.94 3.40
CA ILE A 479 15.93 20.75 4.83
C ILE A 479 16.98 19.66 4.95
N ARG A 480 18.20 20.05 5.34
CA ARG A 480 19.29 19.10 5.56
C ARG A 480 19.04 18.28 6.82
N LEU A 481 19.13 16.96 6.67
CA LEU A 481 19.07 15.98 7.75
C LEU A 481 20.47 15.37 7.93
N ASN A 482 20.95 15.36 9.18
CA ASN A 482 22.25 14.77 9.54
C ASN A 482 22.14 13.31 10.00
N THR A 483 20.92 12.79 10.07
CA THR A 483 20.65 11.41 10.48
C THR A 483 19.45 10.92 9.68
N ILE A 484 19.68 9.95 8.80
CA ILE A 484 18.64 9.35 7.96
C ILE A 484 18.19 8.01 8.52
N TRP A 485 19.15 7.22 8.98
CA TRP A 485 18.92 5.90 9.54
C TRP A 485 19.22 5.92 11.03
N GLU A 486 18.36 5.24 11.79
CA GLU A 486 18.53 5.00 13.22
C GLU A 486 18.50 3.50 13.46
N GLU A 487 19.44 3.00 14.26
CA GLU A 487 19.46 1.61 14.68
C GLU A 487 18.27 1.33 15.62
N ILE A 488 17.64 0.17 15.45
CA ILE A 488 16.53 -0.25 16.31
C ILE A 488 17.11 -0.80 17.61
N VAL A 489 17.12 0.04 18.64
CA VAL A 489 17.53 -0.37 19.98
C VAL A 489 16.36 -1.06 20.68
N TYR A 490 16.30 -2.38 20.56
CA TYR A 490 15.35 -3.20 21.32
C TYR A 490 16.07 -3.91 22.46
N ASN A 491 15.88 -3.42 23.70
CA ASN A 491 16.40 -4.09 24.88
C ASN A 491 15.39 -5.14 25.37
N ALA A 492 15.51 -6.36 24.86
CA ALA A 492 14.65 -7.49 25.23
C ALA A 492 14.61 -7.72 26.76
N ALA A 493 15.71 -7.43 27.47
CA ALA A 493 15.79 -7.59 28.93
C ALA A 493 14.89 -6.60 29.70
N ALA A 494 14.61 -5.42 29.15
CA ALA A 494 13.71 -4.45 29.75
C ALA A 494 12.23 -4.84 29.55
N SER A 495 11.90 -5.43 28.41
CA SER A 495 10.54 -5.89 28.10
C SER A 495 10.12 -7.05 29.02
N ASN A 496 11.01 -8.03 29.25
CA ASN A 496 10.74 -9.16 30.13
C ASN A 496 10.52 -8.76 31.61
N ARG A 497 11.09 -7.63 32.07
CA ARG A 497 10.84 -7.13 33.45
C ARG A 497 9.44 -6.58 33.66
N THR A 498 8.78 -6.09 32.61
CA THR A 498 7.44 -5.49 32.72
C THR A 498 6.36 -6.57 32.72
N VAL A 499 6.57 -7.67 31.99
CA VAL A 499 5.68 -8.84 31.97
C VAL A 499 5.84 -9.70 33.22
N ALA A 500 7.07 -9.82 33.77
CA ALA A 500 7.33 -10.60 34.99
C ALA A 500 6.65 -10.05 36.27
N ILE A 501 6.11 -8.81 36.24
CA ILE A 501 5.30 -8.27 37.35
C ILE A 501 3.83 -8.72 37.23
N ALA A 502 3.38 -9.18 36.06
CA ALA A 502 2.00 -9.57 35.79
C ALA A 502 1.75 -11.09 35.79
N THR A 503 2.79 -11.93 35.69
CA THR A 503 2.63 -13.39 35.72
C THR A 503 3.72 -14.03 36.58
N LYS A 504 3.47 -14.12 37.89
CA LYS A 504 4.12 -15.12 38.75
C LYS A 504 3.28 -16.40 38.67
N ASP A 505 3.63 -17.26 37.74
CA ASP A 505 3.58 -18.72 37.90
C ASP A 505 4.54 -19.33 36.87
N GLU A 506 5.57 -19.99 37.38
CA GLU A 506 6.70 -20.57 36.65
C GLU A 506 6.32 -21.87 35.94
N VAL A 507 6.79 -22.05 34.71
CA VAL A 507 7.18 -23.38 34.20
C VAL A 507 8.51 -23.23 33.45
N ASP A 508 9.51 -23.93 33.98
CA ASP A 508 10.87 -24.06 33.44
C ASP A 508 10.87 -24.97 32.20
N CYS A 509 11.43 -24.50 31.09
CA CYS A 509 11.62 -25.27 29.86
C CYS A 509 12.94 -24.86 29.17
N SER A 510 14.07 -25.36 29.67
CA SER A 510 15.35 -25.27 28.97
C SER A 510 15.47 -26.35 27.89
N GLY A 511 15.20 -25.99 26.63
CA GLY A 511 15.46 -26.83 25.46
C GLY A 511 16.46 -26.17 24.51
N ARG A 512 17.67 -26.74 24.40
CA ARG A 512 18.72 -26.32 23.45
C ARG A 512 18.28 -26.58 22.01
N ILE A 513 18.38 -25.56 21.15
CA ILE A 513 18.21 -25.68 19.70
C ILE A 513 19.60 -25.86 19.08
N ASN A 514 19.85 -27.02 18.47
CA ASN A 514 20.97 -27.24 17.54
C ASN A 514 20.54 -26.77 16.15
N THR A 515 21.32 -25.88 15.53
CA THR A 515 21.17 -25.50 14.12
C THR A 515 22.27 -26.19 13.31
N GLU A 516 21.93 -27.24 12.58
CA GLU A 516 22.80 -27.80 11.54
C GLU A 516 22.61 -26.99 10.25
N ARG A 517 23.73 -26.52 9.66
CA ARG A 517 23.79 -25.85 8.36
C ARG A 517 23.83 -26.91 7.26
N GLY A 518 22.78 -26.99 6.46
CA GLY A 518 22.80 -27.63 5.15
C GLY A 518 23.17 -26.62 4.06
N ASN A 519 24.17 -26.96 3.24
CA ASN A 519 24.56 -26.22 2.04
C ASN A 519 23.51 -26.44 0.93
N VAL A 520 22.94 -25.36 0.41
CA VAL A 520 22.32 -25.34 -0.93
C VAL A 520 22.80 -24.06 -1.61
N GLU A 521 23.67 -24.21 -2.59
CA GLU A 521 24.01 -23.18 -3.57
C GLU A 521 22.93 -23.22 -4.65
N GLU A 522 21.98 -22.29 -4.60
CA GLU A 522 21.02 -22.03 -5.69
C GLU A 522 20.88 -20.51 -5.88
N GLU A 523 20.95 -20.11 -7.14
CA GLU A 523 20.89 -18.77 -7.75
C GLU A 523 20.66 -17.56 -6.82
N MET A 524 21.70 -16.73 -6.68
CA MET A 524 21.66 -15.42 -6.01
C MET A 524 20.80 -14.42 -6.82
N GLU A 525 19.49 -14.53 -6.66
CA GLU A 525 18.59 -13.39 -6.78
C GLU A 525 18.88 -12.49 -5.59
N TYR A 526 19.31 -11.24 -5.82
CA TYR A 526 19.56 -10.25 -4.75
C TYR A 526 18.25 -9.95 -4.01
N SER A 527 17.91 -10.80 -3.04
CA SER A 527 16.75 -10.61 -2.17
C SER A 527 17.04 -9.43 -1.25
N LYS A 528 16.27 -8.35 -1.41
CA LYS A 528 16.27 -7.16 -0.54
C LYS A 528 16.12 -7.47 0.97
N SER A 529 15.86 -8.73 1.34
CA SER A 529 15.73 -9.22 2.71
C SER A 529 17.05 -9.26 3.52
N GLU A 530 18.22 -9.41 2.89
CA GLU A 530 19.48 -9.58 3.65
C GLU A 530 19.92 -8.33 4.43
N LEU A 531 19.49 -7.14 4.00
CA LEU A 531 19.82 -5.89 4.69
C LEU A 531 19.01 -5.67 5.98
N GLY A 532 17.99 -6.49 6.26
CA GLY A 532 17.13 -6.33 7.44
C GLY A 532 16.48 -4.94 7.50
N LEU A 533 16.19 -4.34 6.35
CA LEU A 533 15.49 -3.06 6.25
C LEU A 533 13.97 -3.34 6.21
N PRO A 534 13.15 -2.46 6.82
CA PRO A 534 11.71 -2.47 6.64
C PRO A 534 11.32 -2.63 5.19
N ASN A 535 10.23 -3.38 4.94
CA ASN A 535 9.65 -3.50 3.60
C ASN A 535 9.02 -2.14 3.24
N TYR A 536 9.89 -1.18 2.94
CA TYR A 536 9.62 0.18 2.54
C TYR A 536 9.23 0.25 1.06
N ASN A 537 8.59 -0.80 0.52
CA ASN A 537 7.98 -0.80 -0.81
C ASN A 537 6.98 0.35 -1.02
N LEU A 538 6.67 1.15 0.02
CA LEU A 538 5.87 2.36 -0.03
C LEU A 538 6.66 3.68 0.12
N VAL A 539 7.94 3.64 0.52
CA VAL A 539 8.78 4.84 0.78
C VAL A 539 9.82 5.05 -0.30
N PHE A 540 10.48 3.98 -0.75
CA PHE A 540 11.45 3.99 -1.83
C PHE A 540 10.94 3.09 -2.97
N GLN A 541 9.87 3.54 -3.63
CA GLN A 541 9.46 2.94 -4.91
C GLN A 541 10.40 3.46 -5.98
N GLY A 542 11.25 2.60 -6.56
CA GLY A 542 12.12 2.97 -7.67
C GLY A 542 13.54 2.37 -7.70
N PHE A 543 13.83 1.32 -6.91
CA PHE A 543 15.11 0.60 -6.99
C PHE A 543 14.90 -0.86 -7.38
#